data_AF-A0A813PFW9-F1
#
_entry.id   AF-A0A813PFW9-F1
#
_cell.length_a   1.000
_cell.length_b   1.000
_cell.length_c   1.000
_cell.angle_alpha   90.00
_cell.angle_beta   90.00
_cell.angle_gamma   90.00
#
_symmetry.space_group_name_H-M   'P 1'
#
loop_
_entity.id
_entity.type
_entity.pdbx_description
1 polymer ?
#
loop_
_entity_poly.entity_id
_entity_poly.type
_entity_poly.pdbx_seq_one_letter_code
_entity_poly.pdbx_strand_id
1 'polypeptide(L)'
;MTWPTPPQILVTGLFKQKKVDEQYITQSNTALEELVVKTNIAEMQKHAQQDHWVHWMEPPKQIGLKYLQDDVHLNTDGYQIWDDALYPKIQELLHLHNSR
;
A
#
# COMPACT_ATOMS: atom_id res chain seq x y z
N MET A 1 11.28 25.70 -1.83
CA MET A 1 10.20 25.27 -0.91
C MET A 1 10.69 23.99 -0.27
N THR A 2 11.17 24.03 0.97
CA THR A 2 11.66 22.85 1.68
C THR A 2 10.50 22.31 2.51
N TRP A 3 10.00 21.12 2.17
CA TRP A 3 9.07 20.42 3.05
C TRP A 3 9.82 20.05 4.34
N PRO A 4 9.25 20.29 5.53
CA PRO A 4 9.91 19.98 6.81
C PRO A 4 10.15 18.48 7.01
N THR A 5 9.48 17.64 6.22
CA THR A 5 9.61 16.17 6.20
C THR A 5 9.37 15.70 4.77
N PRO A 6 10.16 14.75 4.23
CA PRO A 6 9.86 14.14 2.93
C PRO A 6 8.45 13.53 2.95
N PRO A 7 7.70 13.63 1.84
CA PRO A 7 6.34 13.11 1.77
C PRO A 7 6.35 11.59 2.00
N GLN A 8 5.42 11.08 2.79
CA GLN A 8 5.25 9.64 2.97
C GLN A 8 4.42 9.08 1.82
N ILE A 9 4.95 8.11 1.09
CA ILE A 9 4.30 7.45 -0.04
C ILE A 9 3.96 6.03 0.40
N LEU A 10 2.67 5.69 0.47
CA LEU A 10 2.20 4.33 0.73
C LEU A 10 1.76 3.70 -0.59
N VAL A 11 2.44 2.61 -0.97
CA VAL A 11 2.10 1.78 -2.13
C VAL A 11 1.40 0.53 -1.64
N THR A 12 0.20 0.28 -2.13
CA THR A 12 -0.61 -0.88 -1.76
C THR A 12 -0.59 -1.92 -2.88
N GLY A 13 -0.52 -3.20 -2.52
CA GLY A 13 -0.68 -4.26 -3.50
C GLY A 13 -2.11 -4.40 -4.01
N LEU A 14 -2.22 -5.09 -5.15
CA LEU A 14 -3.47 -5.43 -5.83
C LEU A 14 -4.12 -6.65 -5.17
N PHE A 15 -5.44 -6.60 -5.02
CA PHE A 15 -6.24 -7.74 -4.56
C PHE A 15 -6.87 -8.49 -5.75
N LYS A 16 -7.44 -9.66 -5.47
CA LYS A 16 -8.03 -10.56 -6.46
C LYS A 16 -9.29 -9.96 -7.13
N GLN A 17 -9.37 -10.07 -8.45
CA GLN A 17 -10.49 -9.57 -9.28
C GLN A 17 -11.10 -10.73 -10.10
N LYS A 18 -12.37 -10.63 -10.52
CA LYS A 18 -13.09 -11.77 -11.15
C LYS A 18 -12.52 -12.19 -12.51
N LYS A 19 -12.02 -11.22 -13.28
CA LYS A 19 -11.58 -11.40 -14.68
C LYS A 19 -10.07 -11.29 -14.87
N VAL A 20 -9.31 -11.28 -13.78
CA VAL A 20 -7.86 -11.20 -13.81
C VAL A 20 -7.32 -12.49 -13.23
N ASP A 21 -6.46 -13.16 -14.00
CA ASP A 21 -5.76 -14.34 -13.51
C ASP A 21 -4.85 -13.96 -12.33
N GLU A 22 -4.85 -14.81 -11.31
CA GLU A 22 -4.09 -14.64 -10.07
C GLU A 22 -2.58 -14.52 -10.33
N GLN A 23 -2.08 -15.12 -11.41
CA GLN A 23 -0.70 -14.97 -11.83
C GLN A 23 -0.35 -13.50 -12.14
N TYR A 24 -1.25 -12.74 -12.77
CA TYR A 24 -0.99 -11.33 -13.12
C TYR A 24 -1.05 -10.43 -11.91
N ILE A 25 -1.93 -10.73 -10.95
CA ILE A 25 -1.97 -10.03 -9.65
C ILE A 25 -0.65 -10.27 -8.90
N THR A 26 -0.20 -11.53 -8.83
CA THR A 26 1.05 -11.90 -8.17
C THR A 26 2.25 -11.20 -8.82
N GLN A 27 2.36 -11.28 -10.16
CA GLN A 27 3.45 -10.63 -10.90
C GLN A 27 3.46 -9.11 -10.71
N SER A 28 2.28 -8.48 -10.70
CA SER A 28 2.16 -7.04 -10.49
C SER A 28 2.58 -6.65 -9.08
N ASN A 29 2.16 -7.40 -8.05
CA ASN A 29 2.54 -7.13 -6.67
C ASN A 29 4.05 -7.28 -6.46
N THR A 30 4.67 -8.34 -7.00
CA THR A 30 6.13 -8.51 -6.97
C THR A 30 6.85 -7.34 -7.64
N ALA A 31 6.38 -6.92 -8.82
CA ALA A 31 6.99 -5.80 -9.54
C ALA A 31 6.86 -4.47 -8.77
N LEU A 32 5.72 -4.22 -8.11
CA LEU A 32 5.50 -3.04 -7.28
C LEU A 32 6.38 -3.05 -6.03
N GLU A 33 6.47 -4.18 -5.33
CA GLU A 33 7.34 -4.32 -4.15
C GLU A 33 8.82 -4.09 -4.53
N GLU A 34 9.29 -4.70 -5.62
CA GLU A 34 10.63 -4.44 -6.15
C GLU A 34 10.86 -2.96 -6.49
N LEU A 35 9.86 -2.29 -7.05
CA LEU A 35 9.94 -0.87 -7.37
C LEU A 35 10.07 -0.01 -6.11
N VAL A 36 9.33 -0.33 -5.04
CA VAL A 36 9.45 0.33 -3.74
C VAL A 36 10.87 0.19 -3.20
N VAL A 37 11.43 -1.03 -3.22
CA VAL A 37 12.81 -1.29 -2.78
C VAL A 37 13.82 -0.51 -3.61
N LYS A 38 13.73 -0.59 -4.95
CA LYS A 38 14.65 0.13 -5.87
C LYS A 38 14.59 1.63 -5.66
N THR A 39 13.39 2.18 -5.46
CA THR A 39 13.18 3.61 -5.19
C THR A 39 13.87 4.03 -3.90
N ASN A 40 13.64 3.32 -2.78
CA ASN A 40 14.27 3.65 -1.51
C ASN A 40 15.81 3.57 -1.59
N ILE A 41 16.36 2.52 -2.23
CA ILE A 41 17.82 2.40 -2.44
C ILE A 41 18.37 3.59 -3.24
N ALA A 42 17.72 3.96 -4.34
CA ALA A 42 18.16 5.07 -5.18
C ALA A 42 18.14 6.42 -4.42
N GLU A 43 17.16 6.61 -3.54
CA GLU A 43 17.04 7.83 -2.74
C GLU A 43 18.07 7.89 -1.61
N MET A 44 18.35 6.77 -0.94
CA MET A 44 19.44 6.67 0.05
C MET A 44 20.83 6.94 -0.54
N GLN A 45 21.02 6.66 -1.84
CA GLN A 45 22.28 6.98 -2.53
C GLN A 45 22.42 8.46 -2.86
N LYS A 46 21.31 9.16 -3.12
CA LYS A 46 21.30 10.60 -3.47
C LYS A 46 21.28 11.50 -2.25
N HIS A 47 20.57 11.07 -1.21
CA HIS A 47 20.37 11.80 0.02
C HIS A 47 20.98 10.95 1.12
N ALA A 48 21.96 11.49 1.86
CA ALA A 48 22.55 10.82 3.03
C ALA A 48 21.56 10.68 4.22
N GLN A 49 20.26 10.62 3.93
CA GLN A 49 19.17 10.39 4.87
C GLN A 49 18.87 8.90 4.96
N GLN A 50 18.61 8.46 6.19
CA GLN A 50 18.37 7.05 6.53
C GLN A 50 16.89 6.66 6.48
N ASP A 51 15.97 7.62 6.38
CA ASP A 51 14.54 7.33 6.50
C ASP A 51 13.92 6.93 5.15
N HIS A 52 13.31 5.75 5.12
CA HIS A 52 12.48 5.31 4.00
C HIS A 52 11.20 6.15 3.97
N TRP A 53 10.88 6.67 2.78
CA TRP A 53 9.70 7.50 2.53
C TRP A 53 8.71 6.83 1.58
N VAL A 54 9.10 5.73 0.94
CA VAL A 54 8.20 4.87 0.15
C VAL A 54 7.98 3.56 0.90
N HIS A 55 6.72 3.22 1.15
CA HIS A 55 6.31 2.11 1.99
C HIS A 55 5.47 1.13 1.18
N TRP A 56 5.71 -0.16 1.35
CA TRP A 56 4.87 -1.21 0.78
C TRP A 56 3.85 -1.71 1.81
N MET A 57 2.62 -1.95 1.36
CA MET A 57 1.59 -2.60 2.14
C MET A 57 0.93 -3.69 1.31
N GLU A 58 1.02 -4.92 1.80
CA GLU A 58 0.26 -6.05 1.26
C GLU A 58 -1.25 -5.78 1.34
N PRO A 59 -2.03 -6.16 0.33
CA PRO A 59 -3.48 -6.07 0.40
C PRO A 59 -3.99 -7.01 1.52
N PRO A 60 -5.09 -6.67 2.20
CA PRO A 60 -5.61 -7.51 3.26
C PRO A 60 -5.96 -8.91 2.74
N LYS A 61 -5.34 -9.96 3.32
CA LYS A 61 -5.48 -11.36 2.85
C LYS A 61 -6.93 -11.86 2.79
N GLN A 62 -7.79 -11.26 3.59
CA GLN A 62 -9.21 -11.60 3.64
C GLN A 62 -10.01 -11.05 2.45
N ILE A 63 -9.48 -10.09 1.68
CA ILE A 63 -10.12 -9.61 0.46
C ILE A 63 -10.05 -10.69 -0.62
N GLY A 64 -11.22 -11.20 -0.99
CA GLY A 64 -11.42 -12.17 -2.07
C GLY A 64 -12.71 -11.89 -2.81
N LEU A 65 -13.03 -12.73 -3.80
CA LEU A 65 -14.11 -12.48 -4.77
C LEU A 65 -15.50 -12.22 -4.14
N LYS A 66 -15.75 -12.73 -2.92
CA LYS A 66 -16.99 -12.50 -2.17
C LYS A 66 -17.21 -11.05 -1.72
N TYR A 67 -16.16 -10.25 -1.69
CA TYR A 67 -16.20 -8.85 -1.29
C TYR A 67 -16.24 -7.90 -2.49
N LEU A 68 -16.50 -8.42 -3.70
CA LEU A 68 -16.64 -7.61 -4.91
C LEU A 68 -18.10 -7.34 -5.21
N GLN A 69 -18.45 -6.06 -5.37
CA GLN A 69 -19.74 -5.60 -5.89
C GLN A 69 -19.89 -5.97 -7.37
N ASP A 70 -18.80 -5.86 -8.15
CA ASP A 70 -18.75 -6.23 -9.57
C ASP A 70 -17.47 -7.01 -9.90
N ASP A 71 -16.88 -6.83 -11.08
CA ASP A 71 -15.66 -7.53 -11.47
C ASP A 71 -14.39 -6.99 -10.78
N VAL A 72 -14.40 -5.73 -10.33
CA VAL A 72 -13.22 -5.00 -9.85
C VAL A 72 -13.45 -4.15 -8.60
N HIS A 73 -14.68 -3.70 -8.35
CA HIS A 73 -15.00 -2.84 -7.20
C HIS A 73 -15.42 -3.66 -5.98
N LEU A 74 -14.97 -3.22 -4.82
CA LEU A 74 -15.37 -3.80 -3.53
C LEU A 74 -16.81 -3.44 -3.19
N ASN A 75 -17.47 -4.30 -2.43
CA ASN A 75 -18.71 -3.96 -1.72
C ASN A 75 -18.39 -3.25 -0.39
N THR A 76 -19.41 -2.84 0.35
CA THR A 76 -19.26 -2.12 1.63
C THR A 76 -18.36 -2.87 2.62
N ASP A 77 -18.55 -4.19 2.78
CA ASP A 77 -17.73 -5.00 3.68
C ASP A 77 -16.26 -5.06 3.22
N GLY A 78 -16.05 -5.14 1.90
CA GLY A 78 -14.73 -5.09 1.29
C GLY A 78 -14.01 -3.76 1.54
N TYR A 79 -14.73 -2.64 1.46
CA TYR A 79 -14.17 -1.32 1.81
C TYR A 79 -13.85 -1.22 3.30
N GLN A 80 -14.72 -1.72 4.18
CA GLN A 80 -14.44 -1.71 5.63
C GLN A 80 -13.16 -2.48 5.98
N ILE A 81 -12.96 -3.65 5.37
CA ILE A 81 -11.72 -4.43 5.54
C ILE A 81 -10.49 -3.63 5.12
N TRP A 82 -10.59 -2.89 4.02
CA TRP A 82 -9.51 -2.04 3.55
C TRP A 82 -9.26 -0.87 4.49
N ASP A 83 -10.29 -0.20 4.97
CA ASP A 83 -10.18 0.90 5.93
C ASP A 83 -9.52 0.44 7.23
N ASP A 84 -9.93 -0.72 7.75
CA ASP A 84 -9.36 -1.31 8.97
C ASP A 84 -7.86 -1.63 8.84
N ALA A 85 -7.38 -1.90 7.61
CA ALA A 85 -5.98 -2.16 7.33
C ALA A 85 -5.18 -0.88 6.99
N LEU A 86 -5.74 0.00 6.17
CA LEU A 86 -5.10 1.23 5.70
C LEU A 86 -4.98 2.27 6.80
N TYR A 87 -6.05 2.48 7.56
CA TYR A 87 -6.12 3.60 8.49
C TYR A 87 -5.03 3.52 9.57
N PRO A 88 -4.78 2.37 10.23
CA PRO A 88 -3.67 2.26 11.17
C PRO A 88 -2.31 2.53 10.53
N LYS A 89 -2.10 2.08 9.28
CA LYS A 89 -0.84 2.31 8.56
C LYS A 89 -0.64 3.80 8.22
N ILE A 90 -1.70 4.49 7.82
CA ILE A 90 -1.67 5.94 7.58
C ILE A 90 -1.35 6.68 8.88
N GLN A 91 -1.97 6.30 10.00
CA GLN A 91 -1.68 6.90 11.31
C GLN A 91 -0.23 6.69 11.74
N GLU A 92 0.30 5.47 11.55
CA GLU A 92 1.71 5.13 11.79
C GLU A 92 2.65 6.04 10.99
N LEU A 93 2.44 6.14 9.67
CA LEU A 93 3.29 6.92 8.77
C LEU A 93 3.24 8.43 9.03
N LEU A 94 2.08 8.94 9.46
CA LEU A 94 1.91 10.36 9.77
C LEU A 94 2.30 10.70 11.21
N HIS A 95 2.77 9.73 12.01
CA HIS A 95 3.03 9.90 13.44
C HIS A 95 1.83 10.48 14.20
N LEU A 96 0.62 10.17 13.76
CA LEU A 96 -0.60 10.61 14.44
C LEU A 96 -0.81 9.73 15.67
N HIS A 97 -0.32 10.19 16.83
CA HIS A 97 -0.66 9.55 18.09
C HIS A 97 -2.16 9.66 18.35
N ASN A 98 -2.82 8.51 18.49
CA ASN A 98 -4.18 8.46 19.04
C ASN A 98 -4.12 8.95 20.49
N SER A 99 -4.44 10.22 20.69
CA SER A 99 -4.83 10.75 22.00
C SER A 99 -6.17 10.11 22.34
N ARG A 100 -6.13 8.99 23.06
CA ARG A 100 -7.30 8.45 23.77
C ARG A 100 -7.38 9.07 25.15
#